data_AF-A0AB38S894-F1
#
_entry.id   AF-A0AB38S894-F1
#
_cell.length_a   1.000
_cell.length_b   1.000
_cell.length_c   1.000
_cell.angle_alpha   90.00
_cell.angle_beta   90.00
_cell.angle_gamma   90.00
#
_symmetry.space_group_name_H-M   'P 1'
#
loop_
_entity.id
_entity.type
_entity.pdbx_description
1 polymer ?
#
loop_
_entity_poly.entity_id
_entity_poly.type
_entity_poly.pdbx_seq_one_letter_code
_entity_poly.pdbx_strand_id
1 'polypeptide(L)'
;MKIAGNMLPADEAANYTIMKAVAEKISQNRYDGAVALPKQATLWQIDRNGAPSKDVGTPPDWIYKTGGTEDLEFQDKSGLTYRLYGTSEEAPGKLGFTSSYSLTGLAPRSWSVPKPMRIAAWWLGSIAALIFLFGGISAIWSGQSDGNARSQLRNVDIQYRVLDKLADNCVSDAALLPNWKRSVCSFLDAGGKYVKPAAVAPAAPPPAAPPAAQVPPAAASPAPAAPAQPIVPYGPKVGGALATIRSCLDHGPSAADTNAAAPSKKPPETDGAAATDATLSCELVVRSAVDAGIIAIMPNTSIWSGIANAFLGLRDTPGTRSIIEQFLAMTIGIAGLAIALGLGTKGRMVGIWVDERNRVSLARAQVTLWTIVALGGFATAALFNVGLGGPGTFPQIPASIAAALGIAFASPMISALILNTKAFGMVGSPSDQITTVGGRPKDSNDQADRGLLTVSSDSSAVEVRSDPTMASLADVFVGEHVADSGDVDISRLQNVVLTVTLVLGYFAMLLEQLRGIAPDVLLTGIQSLPDPGGAFTSVLLISHATYLGTKAYKGSGKGDTAH
;
A
#
# COMPACT_ATOMS: atom_id res chain seq x y z
N MET A 1 38.66 38.98 36.03
CA MET A 1 38.83 39.44 34.63
C MET A 1 37.51 39.20 33.90
N LYS A 2 36.75 40.27 33.60
CA LYS A 2 35.52 40.24 32.79
C LYS A 2 35.94 40.15 31.32
N ILE A 3 35.60 39.07 30.63
CA ILE A 3 35.79 38.98 29.17
C ILE A 3 34.55 39.60 28.53
N ALA A 4 34.79 40.63 27.71
CA ALA A 4 33.78 41.36 26.97
C ALA A 4 33.04 40.41 26.03
N GLY A 5 31.71 40.39 26.14
CA GLY A 5 30.85 39.75 25.16
C GLY A 5 31.07 40.43 23.82
N ASN A 6 31.29 39.62 22.78
CA ASN A 6 31.15 40.06 21.41
C ASN A 6 29.68 40.41 21.19
N MET A 7 29.33 41.64 21.54
CA MET A 7 28.20 42.32 20.93
C MET A 7 28.42 42.22 19.43
N LEU A 8 27.41 41.76 18.69
CA LEU A 8 27.25 42.20 17.30
C LEU A 8 27.59 43.70 17.30
N PRO A 9 28.46 44.18 16.40
CA PRO A 9 28.74 45.61 16.34
C PRO A 9 27.37 46.32 16.33
N ALA A 10 27.26 47.38 17.13
CA ALA A 10 25.96 47.91 17.59
C ALA A 10 25.02 48.27 16.42
N ASP A 11 25.58 48.46 15.23
CA ASP A 11 24.94 48.65 13.94
C ASP A 11 24.30 47.36 13.37
N GLU A 12 24.93 46.19 13.43
CA GLU A 12 24.37 44.95 12.88
C GLU A 12 23.15 44.43 13.66
N ALA A 13 23.20 44.48 15.00
CA ALA A 13 22.04 44.10 15.82
C ALA A 13 20.86 45.06 15.60
N ALA A 14 21.15 46.35 15.43
CA ALA A 14 20.15 47.35 15.09
C ALA A 14 19.57 47.10 13.69
N ASN A 15 20.41 46.83 12.69
CA ASN A 15 20.00 46.56 11.31
C ASN A 15 19.14 45.31 11.18
N TYR A 16 19.52 44.22 11.87
CA TYR A 16 18.69 43.01 11.91
C TYR A 16 17.33 43.26 12.57
N THR A 17 17.30 44.02 13.66
CA THR A 17 16.06 44.38 14.36
C THR A 17 15.16 45.25 13.48
N ILE A 18 15.76 46.17 12.72
CA ILE A 18 15.05 47.01 11.74
C ILE A 18 14.49 46.14 10.60
N MET A 19 15.29 45.27 9.99
CA MET A 19 14.83 44.36 8.92
C MET A 19 13.70 43.46 9.39
N LYS A 20 13.84 42.86 10.58
CA LYS A 20 12.81 41.98 11.15
C LYS A 20 11.53 42.74 11.43
N ALA A 21 11.62 43.93 12.04
CA ALA A 21 10.46 44.78 12.32
C ALA A 21 9.76 45.24 11.04
N VAL A 22 10.51 45.55 9.98
CA VAL A 22 9.95 45.90 8.66
C VAL A 22 9.28 44.67 8.03
N ALA A 23 9.93 43.51 8.01
CA ALA A 23 9.36 42.26 7.49
C ALA A 23 8.08 41.84 8.23
N GLU A 24 8.03 42.04 9.55
CA GLU A 24 6.87 41.75 10.39
C GLU A 24 5.72 42.75 10.19
N LYS A 25 6.03 44.05 10.04
CA LYS A 25 5.02 45.05 9.65
C LYS A 25 4.44 44.78 8.26
N ILE A 26 5.27 44.34 7.31
CA ILE A 26 4.85 44.00 5.94
C ILE A 26 3.94 42.77 5.94
N SER A 27 4.32 41.69 6.64
CA SER A 27 3.50 40.46 6.69
C SER A 27 2.14 40.67 7.36
N GLN A 28 2.04 41.67 8.24
CA GLN A 28 0.79 42.09 8.90
C GLN A 28 0.01 43.16 8.11
N ASN A 29 0.50 43.60 6.95
CA ASN A 29 -0.08 44.69 6.14
C ASN A 29 -0.20 46.03 6.89
N ARG A 30 0.80 46.35 7.73
CA ARG A 30 0.85 47.52 8.64
C ARG A 30 2.06 48.43 8.41
N TYR A 31 2.74 48.32 7.27
CA TYR A 31 3.89 49.18 6.99
C TYR A 31 3.44 50.61 6.63
N ASP A 32 3.90 51.58 7.40
CA ASP A 32 3.56 53.01 7.35
C ASP A 32 4.79 53.91 7.12
N GLY A 33 5.92 53.33 6.71
CA GLY A 33 7.18 54.05 6.55
C GLY A 33 7.11 55.14 5.48
N ALA A 34 7.86 56.23 5.69
CA ALA A 34 7.94 57.37 4.78
C ALA A 34 8.54 57.02 3.39
N VAL A 35 9.22 55.87 3.29
CA VAL A 35 9.78 55.34 2.04
C VAL A 35 8.81 54.29 1.51
N ALA A 36 8.28 54.51 0.32
CA ALA A 36 7.44 53.52 -0.36
C ALA A 36 8.23 52.22 -0.54
N LEU A 37 7.68 51.10 -0.08
CA LEU A 37 8.33 49.81 -0.28
C LEU A 37 8.47 49.51 -1.77
N PRO A 38 9.59 48.90 -2.19
CA PRO A 38 9.71 48.43 -3.56
C PRO A 38 8.60 47.42 -3.84
N LYS A 39 8.00 47.49 -5.03
CA LYS A 39 6.95 46.55 -5.46
C LYS A 39 7.48 45.12 -5.52
N GLN A 40 8.79 44.97 -5.75
CA GLN A 40 9.49 43.69 -5.64
C GLN A 40 10.82 43.88 -4.93
N ALA A 41 11.15 42.96 -4.01
CA ALA A 41 12.48 42.91 -3.42
C ALA A 41 13.05 41.50 -3.40
N THR A 42 14.36 41.40 -3.60
CA THR A 42 15.11 40.16 -3.57
C THR A 42 16.32 40.28 -2.68
N LEU A 43 16.42 39.45 -1.64
CA LEU A 43 17.69 39.26 -0.93
C LEU A 43 18.51 38.20 -1.66
N TRP A 44 19.68 38.54 -2.20
CA TRP A 44 20.52 37.61 -2.96
C TRP A 44 21.97 37.60 -2.47
N GLN A 45 22.61 36.43 -2.41
CA GLN A 45 24.04 36.33 -2.08
C GLN A 45 24.88 36.98 -3.18
N ILE A 46 25.88 37.79 -2.85
CA ILE A 46 26.83 38.36 -3.82
C ILE A 46 28.19 37.67 -3.73
N ASP A 47 28.91 37.62 -4.84
CA ASP A 47 30.27 37.11 -4.92
C ASP A 47 31.29 38.17 -4.46
N ARG A 48 32.59 37.82 -4.46
CA ARG A 48 33.67 38.74 -4.06
C ARG A 48 33.78 39.98 -4.95
N ASN A 49 33.20 39.96 -6.13
CA ASN A 49 33.19 41.08 -7.08
C ASN A 49 31.92 41.95 -6.92
N GLY A 50 31.06 41.63 -5.95
CA GLY A 50 29.80 42.32 -5.73
C GLY A 50 28.72 41.97 -6.75
N ALA A 51 28.89 40.91 -7.54
CA ALA A 51 27.89 40.43 -8.48
C ALA A 51 26.99 39.38 -7.82
N PRO A 52 25.71 39.23 -8.21
CA PRO A 52 24.85 38.19 -7.65
C PRO A 52 25.45 36.79 -7.88
N SER A 53 25.71 36.06 -6.79
CA SER A 53 26.29 34.73 -6.80
C SER A 53 25.38 33.75 -7.54
N LYS A 54 25.98 32.95 -8.42
CA LYS A 54 25.30 31.89 -9.17
C LYS A 54 25.23 30.57 -8.41
N ASP A 55 25.94 30.47 -7.28
CA ASP A 55 26.05 29.23 -6.51
C ASP A 55 24.72 28.87 -5.83
N VAL A 56 23.91 29.87 -5.48
CA VAL A 56 22.58 29.69 -4.87
C VAL A 56 21.47 29.45 -5.90
N GLY A 57 21.76 29.68 -7.19
CA GLY A 57 20.81 29.55 -8.28
C GLY A 57 20.95 30.65 -9.33
N THR A 58 19.98 30.74 -10.23
CA THR A 58 19.91 31.82 -11.22
C THR A 58 19.23 33.04 -10.59
N PRO A 59 19.93 34.17 -10.45
CA PRO A 59 19.34 35.40 -9.93
C PRO A 59 18.20 35.86 -10.83
N PRO A 60 17.12 36.45 -10.29
CA PRO A 60 16.06 37.03 -11.11
C PRO A 60 16.61 37.99 -12.16
N ASP A 61 16.26 37.79 -13.43
CA ASP A 61 16.71 38.61 -14.56
C ASP A 61 16.53 40.13 -14.36
N TRP A 62 15.51 40.53 -13.60
CA TRP A 62 15.21 41.93 -13.35
C TRP A 62 16.33 42.63 -12.55
N ILE A 63 17.07 41.90 -11.72
CA ILE A 63 18.26 42.41 -11.01
C ILE A 63 19.23 43.06 -12.01
N TYR A 64 19.39 42.45 -13.18
CA TYR A 64 20.29 42.93 -14.23
C TYR A 64 19.63 43.89 -15.24
N LYS A 65 18.33 43.74 -15.49
CA LYS A 65 17.63 44.45 -16.58
C LYS A 65 17.08 45.82 -16.17
N THR A 66 16.53 45.94 -14.96
CA THR A 66 15.87 47.18 -14.51
C THR A 66 16.79 48.06 -13.68
N GLY A 67 18.07 47.68 -13.53
CA GLY A 67 19.01 48.39 -12.66
C GLY A 67 18.50 48.42 -11.22
N GLY A 68 18.18 47.23 -10.67
CA GLY A 68 17.62 47.11 -9.33
C GLY A 68 18.37 47.99 -8.34
N THR A 69 17.66 48.81 -7.58
CA THR A 69 18.31 49.69 -6.62
C THR A 69 18.96 48.84 -5.54
N GLU A 70 20.25 49.07 -5.36
CA GLU A 70 21.05 48.42 -4.33
C GLU A 70 20.77 49.14 -3.02
N ASP A 71 19.87 48.58 -2.22
CA ASP A 71 19.38 49.31 -1.06
C ASP A 71 20.25 49.04 0.17
N LEU A 72 20.67 47.78 0.39
CA LEU A 72 21.52 47.40 1.53
C LEU A 72 22.33 46.12 1.27
N GLU A 73 23.54 46.06 1.83
CA GLU A 73 24.35 44.85 1.97
C GLU A 73 24.36 44.35 3.41
N PHE A 74 24.32 43.04 3.57
CA PHE A 74 24.34 42.33 4.84
C PHE A 74 25.39 41.25 4.77
N GLN A 75 26.25 41.16 5.77
CA GLN A 75 27.14 40.02 5.92
C GLN A 75 26.53 39.08 6.96
N ASP A 76 26.43 37.79 6.64
CA ASP A 76 26.03 36.80 7.65
C ASP A 76 27.23 36.42 8.52
N LYS A 77 26.95 35.64 9.57
CA LYS A 77 27.98 35.16 10.51
C LYS A 77 29.04 34.27 9.86
N SER A 78 28.78 33.73 8.67
CA SER A 78 29.74 32.92 7.90
C SER A 78 30.63 33.75 6.96
N GLY A 79 30.44 35.07 6.95
CA GLY A 79 31.16 35.99 6.09
C GLY A 79 30.61 36.09 4.67
N LEU A 80 29.47 35.43 4.38
CA LEU A 80 28.80 35.55 3.10
C LEU A 80 28.04 36.88 3.05
N THR A 81 28.24 37.62 1.97
CA THR A 81 27.55 38.90 1.76
C THR A 81 26.28 38.68 0.95
N TYR A 82 25.19 39.28 1.38
CA TYR A 82 23.90 39.32 0.69
C TYR A 82 23.55 40.76 0.40
N ARG A 83 22.99 41.02 -0.78
CA ARG A 83 22.48 42.33 -1.16
C ARG A 83 20.98 42.26 -1.35
N LEU A 84 20.28 43.23 -0.78
CA LEU A 84 18.86 43.44 -1.04
C LEU A 84 18.74 44.26 -2.32
N TYR A 85 18.19 43.64 -3.36
CA TYR A 85 17.82 44.29 -4.60
C TYR A 85 16.36 44.70 -4.52
N GLY A 86 16.05 45.97 -4.81
CA GLY A 86 14.69 46.49 -4.91
C GLY A 86 14.33 46.91 -6.34
N THR A 87 13.05 46.88 -6.69
CA THR A 87 12.54 47.57 -7.88
C THR A 87 11.19 48.24 -7.59
N SER A 88 11.01 49.45 -8.10
CA SER A 88 9.75 50.20 -8.03
C SER A 88 8.73 49.74 -9.08
N GLU A 89 9.17 48.98 -10.08
CA GLU A 89 8.33 48.40 -11.13
C GLU A 89 7.97 46.95 -10.80
N GLU A 90 6.69 46.61 -10.96
CA GLU A 90 6.21 45.24 -10.77
C GLU A 90 6.51 44.45 -12.05
N ALA A 91 7.53 43.59 -12.02
CA ALA A 91 7.76 42.68 -13.13
C ALA A 91 6.55 41.73 -13.28
N PRO A 92 5.88 41.69 -14.46
CA PRO A 92 4.66 40.91 -14.64
C PRO A 92 4.85 39.44 -14.26
N GLY A 93 4.02 38.93 -13.35
CA GLY A 93 4.00 37.51 -12.96
C GLY A 93 5.15 37.06 -12.05
N LYS A 94 5.78 37.96 -11.30
CA LYS A 94 6.81 37.62 -10.29
C LYS A 94 6.31 37.90 -8.87
N LEU A 95 6.79 37.10 -7.91
CA LEU A 95 6.45 37.26 -6.50
C LEU A 95 7.08 38.55 -5.95
N GLY A 96 6.32 39.27 -5.11
CA GLY A 96 6.75 40.56 -4.55
C GLY A 96 7.97 40.49 -3.64
N PHE A 97 8.28 39.32 -3.07
CA PHE A 97 9.50 39.12 -2.28
C PHE A 97 10.11 37.76 -2.57
N THR A 98 11.42 37.73 -2.82
CA THR A 98 12.19 36.48 -2.89
C THR A 98 13.46 36.61 -2.05
N SER A 99 13.92 35.52 -1.46
CA SER A 99 15.11 35.54 -0.61
C SER A 99 15.92 34.30 -0.89
N SER A 100 17.17 34.46 -1.30
CA SER A 100 18.13 33.37 -1.45
C SER A 100 18.64 32.87 -0.10
N TYR A 101 18.48 33.69 0.96
CA TYR A 101 18.90 33.34 2.32
C TYR A 101 17.90 32.39 2.98
N SER A 102 16.62 32.75 2.99
CA SER A 102 15.54 31.91 3.54
C SER A 102 14.92 30.97 2.52
N LEU A 103 15.34 31.05 1.25
CA LEU A 103 14.77 30.35 0.08
C LEU A 103 13.28 30.65 -0.16
N THR A 104 12.69 31.61 0.56
CA THR A 104 11.28 31.98 0.45
C THR A 104 11.04 32.83 -0.79
N GLY A 105 9.96 32.56 -1.53
CA GLY A 105 9.56 33.37 -2.67
C GLY A 105 10.41 33.17 -3.93
N LEU A 106 11.51 32.42 -3.86
CA LEU A 106 12.07 31.80 -5.06
C LEU A 106 10.95 30.97 -5.69
N ALA A 107 10.70 31.14 -6.99
CA ALA A 107 9.86 30.19 -7.70
C ALA A 107 10.44 28.81 -7.39
N PRO A 108 9.67 27.88 -6.78
CA PRO A 108 10.19 26.56 -6.45
C PRO A 108 10.84 26.06 -7.72
N ARG A 109 12.14 25.67 -7.68
CA ARG A 109 12.88 25.21 -8.87
C ARG A 109 11.92 24.32 -9.61
N SER A 110 11.36 24.83 -10.71
CA SER A 110 10.26 24.18 -11.38
C SER A 110 10.92 23.12 -12.21
N TRP A 111 11.31 22.07 -11.49
CA TRP A 111 11.92 20.94 -12.11
C TRP A 111 10.87 20.38 -13.04
N SER A 112 11.05 20.69 -14.32
CA SER A 112 10.16 20.24 -15.35
C SER A 112 10.69 18.89 -15.80
N VAL A 113 9.92 17.85 -15.52
CA VAL A 113 10.22 16.52 -16.04
C VAL A 113 10.33 16.63 -17.56
N PRO A 114 11.43 16.16 -18.18
CA PRO A 114 11.60 16.20 -19.62
C PRO A 114 10.36 15.67 -20.35
N LYS A 115 9.93 16.34 -21.41
CA LYS A 115 8.78 15.91 -22.24
C LYS A 115 8.76 14.40 -22.56
N PRO A 116 9.87 13.74 -22.98
CA PRO A 116 9.83 12.30 -23.27
C PRO A 116 9.53 11.46 -22.03
N MET A 117 10.03 11.83 -20.85
CA MET A 117 9.73 11.13 -19.60
C MET A 117 8.26 11.29 -19.20
N ARG A 118 7.66 12.46 -19.42
CA ARG A 118 6.21 12.66 -19.20
C ARG A 118 5.36 11.78 -20.11
N ILE A 119 5.74 11.66 -21.38
CA ILE A 119 5.08 10.79 -22.35
C ILE A 119 5.21 9.32 -21.92
N ALA A 120 6.43 8.89 -21.54
CA ALA A 120 6.67 7.54 -21.05
C ALA A 120 5.87 7.22 -19.77
N ALA A 121 5.80 8.16 -18.82
CA ALA A 121 5.01 8.05 -17.61
C ALA A 121 3.51 7.86 -17.92
N TRP A 122 2.99 8.62 -18.88
CA TRP A 122 1.60 8.51 -19.30
C TRP A 122 1.30 7.15 -19.93
N TRP A 123 2.13 6.69 -20.87
CA TRP A 123 1.99 5.36 -21.48
C TRP A 123 2.08 4.23 -20.46
N LEU A 124 3.07 4.27 -19.57
CA LEU A 124 3.22 3.28 -18.51
C LEU A 124 2.01 3.28 -17.59
N GLY A 125 1.51 4.45 -17.20
CA GLY A 125 0.31 4.60 -16.37
C GLY A 125 -0.94 4.02 -17.05
N SER A 126 -1.12 4.28 -18.35
CA SER A 126 -2.22 3.72 -19.12
C SER A 126 -2.15 2.19 -19.22
N ILE A 127 -0.97 1.63 -19.51
CA ILE A 127 -0.77 0.17 -19.57
C ILE A 127 -1.03 -0.46 -18.19
N ALA A 128 -0.50 0.14 -17.12
CA ALA A 128 -0.69 -0.34 -15.76
C ALA A 128 -2.16 -0.30 -15.34
N ALA A 129 -2.90 0.76 -15.70
CA ALA A 129 -4.34 0.86 -15.49
C ALA A 129 -5.11 -0.24 -16.25
N LEU A 130 -4.72 -0.53 -17.49
CA LEU A 130 -5.34 -1.61 -18.27
C LEU A 130 -5.07 -2.99 -17.65
N ILE A 131 -3.85 -3.25 -17.18
CA ILE A 131 -3.51 -4.50 -16.47
C ILE A 131 -4.34 -4.62 -15.18
N PHE A 132 -4.45 -3.54 -14.40
CA PHE A 132 -5.27 -3.50 -13.20
C PHE A 132 -6.74 -3.80 -13.49
N LEU A 133 -7.32 -3.14 -14.50
CA LEU A 133 -8.71 -3.36 -14.92
C LEU A 133 -8.93 -4.77 -15.44
N PHE A 134 -7.98 -5.30 -16.22
CA PHE A 134 -8.05 -6.68 -16.71
C PHE A 134 -8.02 -7.68 -15.56
N GLY A 135 -7.13 -7.50 -14.58
CA GLY A 135 -7.09 -8.31 -13.36
C GLY A 135 -8.42 -8.27 -12.61
N GLY A 136 -9.01 -7.08 -12.46
CA GLY A 136 -10.29 -6.90 -11.79
C GLY A 136 -11.48 -7.52 -12.53
N ILE A 137 -11.61 -7.29 -13.84
CA ILE A 137 -12.66 -7.89 -14.68
C ILE A 137 -12.53 -9.42 -14.69
N SER A 138 -11.30 -9.93 -14.80
CA SER A 138 -11.04 -11.37 -14.73
C SER A 138 -11.41 -11.96 -13.36
N ALA A 139 -11.19 -11.22 -12.25
CA ALA A 139 -11.61 -11.66 -10.92
C ALA A 139 -13.14 -11.74 -10.80
N ILE A 140 -13.86 -10.72 -11.29
CA ILE A 140 -15.33 -10.72 -11.35
C ILE A 140 -15.82 -11.90 -12.19
N TRP A 141 -15.26 -12.09 -13.38
CA TRP A 141 -15.71 -13.16 -14.27
C TRP A 141 -15.43 -14.56 -13.69
N SER A 142 -14.29 -14.71 -13.02
CA SER A 142 -13.98 -15.92 -12.26
C SER A 142 -15.05 -16.19 -11.19
N GLY A 143 -15.38 -15.18 -10.38
CA GLY A 143 -16.44 -15.28 -9.39
C GLY A 143 -17.82 -15.58 -10.00
N GLN A 144 -18.18 -14.96 -11.13
CA GLN A 144 -19.46 -15.23 -11.81
C GLN A 144 -19.56 -16.65 -12.33
N SER A 145 -18.46 -17.19 -12.85
CA SER A 145 -18.39 -18.59 -13.28
C SER A 145 -18.68 -19.52 -12.10
N ASP A 146 -18.11 -19.25 -10.93
CA ASP A 146 -18.34 -20.05 -9.72
C ASP A 146 -19.76 -19.84 -9.16
N GLY A 147 -20.26 -18.60 -9.18
CA GLY A 147 -21.63 -18.27 -8.77
C GLY A 147 -22.68 -18.97 -9.64
N ASN A 148 -22.43 -19.06 -10.96
CA ASN A 148 -23.28 -19.81 -11.88
C ASN A 148 -23.19 -21.32 -11.64
N ALA A 149 -22.00 -21.86 -11.39
CA ALA A 149 -21.86 -23.26 -11.00
C ALA A 149 -22.63 -23.56 -9.69
N ARG A 150 -22.58 -22.63 -8.72
CA ARG A 150 -23.34 -22.74 -7.47
C ARG A 150 -24.85 -22.72 -7.69
N SER A 151 -25.34 -21.83 -8.57
CA SER A 151 -26.77 -21.76 -8.88
C SER A 151 -27.25 -23.02 -9.61
N GLN A 152 -26.41 -23.59 -10.49
CA GLN A 152 -26.63 -24.89 -11.11
C GLN A 152 -26.65 -26.03 -10.09
N LEU A 153 -25.75 -26.05 -9.10
CA LEU A 153 -25.74 -27.06 -8.03
C LEU A 153 -26.99 -27.01 -7.13
N ARG A 154 -27.75 -25.92 -7.12
CA ARG A 154 -29.05 -25.86 -6.45
C ARG A 154 -30.17 -26.53 -7.26
N ASN A 155 -29.95 -26.83 -8.53
CA ASN A 155 -30.89 -27.57 -9.36
C ASN A 155 -30.86 -29.06 -8.98
N VAL A 156 -32.03 -29.58 -8.61
CA VAL A 156 -32.22 -30.96 -8.13
C VAL A 156 -31.73 -31.99 -9.16
N ASP A 157 -31.90 -31.73 -10.46
CA ASP A 157 -31.46 -32.66 -11.51
C ASP A 157 -29.94 -32.82 -11.56
N ILE A 158 -29.18 -31.74 -11.32
CA ILE A 158 -27.72 -31.84 -11.29
C ILE A 158 -27.25 -32.42 -9.96
N GLN A 159 -27.97 -32.17 -8.85
CA GLN A 159 -27.69 -32.84 -7.59
C GLN A 159 -27.76 -34.37 -7.72
N TYR A 160 -28.67 -34.90 -8.54
CA TYR A 160 -28.69 -36.35 -8.83
C TYR A 160 -27.47 -36.83 -9.61
N ARG A 161 -26.95 -36.04 -10.56
CA ARG A 161 -25.70 -36.39 -11.25
C ARG A 161 -24.49 -36.36 -10.32
N VAL A 162 -24.44 -35.37 -9.42
CA VAL A 162 -23.43 -35.33 -8.35
C VAL A 162 -23.55 -36.57 -7.47
N LEU A 163 -24.78 -36.95 -7.08
CA LEU A 163 -25.02 -38.12 -6.24
C LEU A 163 -24.64 -39.44 -6.92
N ASP A 164 -24.87 -39.57 -8.23
CA ASP A 164 -24.43 -40.72 -9.04
C ASP A 164 -22.89 -40.83 -9.01
N LYS A 165 -22.19 -39.71 -9.20
CA LYS A 165 -20.71 -39.66 -9.11
C LYS A 165 -20.17 -39.84 -7.70
N LEU A 166 -20.89 -39.36 -6.70
CA LEU A 166 -20.56 -39.61 -5.30
C LEU A 166 -20.65 -41.11 -4.98
N ALA A 167 -21.65 -41.81 -5.54
CA ALA A 167 -21.77 -43.26 -5.43
C ALA A 167 -20.58 -43.97 -6.10
N ASP A 168 -20.23 -43.59 -7.33
CA ASP A 168 -19.06 -44.14 -8.06
C ASP A 168 -17.77 -43.97 -7.24
N ASN A 169 -17.54 -42.77 -6.69
CA ASN A 169 -16.37 -42.45 -5.88
C ASN A 169 -16.36 -43.24 -4.57
N CYS A 170 -17.49 -43.35 -3.87
CA CYS A 170 -17.61 -44.17 -2.67
C CYS A 170 -17.28 -45.65 -2.94
N VAL A 171 -17.71 -46.20 -4.09
CA VAL A 171 -17.40 -47.59 -4.47
C VAL A 171 -15.90 -47.76 -4.77
N SER A 172 -15.30 -46.81 -5.49
CA SER A 172 -13.86 -46.81 -5.77
C SER A 172 -13.02 -46.71 -4.49
N ASP A 173 -13.40 -45.84 -3.56
CA ASP A 173 -12.71 -45.67 -2.29
C ASP A 173 -12.88 -46.89 -1.37
N ALA A 174 -14.06 -47.50 -1.34
CA ALA A 174 -14.30 -48.73 -0.59
C ALA A 174 -13.46 -49.91 -1.10
N ALA A 175 -13.16 -49.96 -2.40
CA ALA A 175 -12.26 -50.96 -2.97
C ALA A 175 -10.80 -50.77 -2.53
N LEU A 176 -10.36 -49.52 -2.32
CA LEU A 176 -9.02 -49.20 -1.83
C LEU A 176 -8.90 -49.36 -0.30
N LEU A 177 -9.98 -49.09 0.44
CA LEU A 177 -10.00 -49.06 1.90
C LEU A 177 -11.22 -49.85 2.45
N PRO A 178 -11.17 -51.20 2.49
CA PRO A 178 -12.34 -52.03 2.77
C PRO A 178 -12.94 -51.88 4.18
N ASN A 179 -12.16 -51.35 5.14
CA ASN A 179 -12.63 -51.10 6.50
C ASN A 179 -13.16 -49.67 6.71
N TRP A 180 -13.16 -48.83 5.68
CA TRP A 180 -13.51 -47.42 5.80
C TRP A 180 -15.01 -47.19 5.61
N LYS A 181 -15.69 -46.79 6.70
CA LYS A 181 -17.12 -46.44 6.69
C LYS A 181 -17.28 -44.93 6.85
N ARG A 182 -17.31 -44.17 5.76
CA ARG A 182 -17.74 -42.76 5.82
C ARG A 182 -19.26 -42.69 5.96
N SER A 183 -19.73 -41.81 6.86
CA SER A 183 -21.16 -41.51 7.04
C SER A 183 -21.84 -41.05 5.75
N VAL A 184 -21.12 -40.36 4.86
CA VAL A 184 -21.63 -39.96 3.53
C VAL A 184 -21.96 -41.13 2.64
N CYS A 185 -21.20 -42.23 2.66
CA CYS A 185 -21.48 -43.37 1.78
C CYS A 185 -22.60 -44.28 2.31
N SER A 186 -23.25 -43.93 3.43
CA SER A 186 -24.32 -44.72 4.07
C SER A 186 -25.61 -44.85 3.24
N PHE A 187 -25.74 -44.04 2.18
CA PHE A 187 -26.82 -44.16 1.20
C PHE A 187 -26.65 -45.37 0.27
N LEU A 188 -25.44 -45.93 0.15
CA LEU A 188 -25.21 -47.19 -0.54
C LEU A 188 -25.75 -48.35 0.31
N ASP A 189 -26.32 -49.37 -0.34
CA ASP A 189 -26.70 -50.59 0.35
C ASP A 189 -25.48 -51.45 0.72
N ALA A 190 -25.68 -52.52 1.50
CA ALA A 190 -24.60 -53.43 1.90
C ALA A 190 -23.93 -54.16 0.72
N GLY A 191 -24.53 -54.12 -0.47
CA GLY A 191 -23.98 -54.67 -1.71
C GLY A 191 -23.25 -53.63 -2.57
N GLY A 192 -23.10 -52.38 -2.10
CA GLY A 192 -22.52 -51.28 -2.87
C GLY A 192 -23.40 -50.82 -4.04
N LYS A 193 -24.65 -51.27 -4.13
CA LYS A 193 -25.58 -50.86 -5.17
C LYS A 193 -26.34 -49.63 -4.73
N TYR A 194 -26.21 -48.58 -5.54
CA TYR A 194 -27.11 -47.45 -5.49
C TYR A 194 -28.46 -47.90 -6.06
N VAL A 195 -29.53 -47.93 -5.24
CA VAL A 195 -30.89 -48.14 -5.74
C VAL A 195 -31.32 -46.83 -6.39
N LYS A 196 -30.95 -46.66 -7.66
CA LYS A 196 -31.42 -45.54 -8.49
C LYS A 196 -32.95 -45.59 -8.46
N PRO A 197 -33.65 -44.53 -8.03
CA PRO A 197 -35.10 -44.48 -8.17
C PRO A 197 -35.44 -44.79 -9.63
N ALA A 198 -36.35 -45.72 -9.88
CA ALA A 198 -36.79 -46.01 -11.23
C ALA A 198 -37.19 -44.67 -11.87
N ALA A 199 -36.59 -44.35 -13.03
CA ALA A 199 -36.91 -43.12 -13.75
C ALA A 199 -38.44 -43.08 -13.89
N VAL A 200 -39.06 -42.06 -13.32
CA VAL A 200 -40.51 -41.90 -13.43
C VAL A 200 -40.80 -41.81 -14.92
N ALA A 201 -41.59 -42.78 -15.42
CA ALA A 201 -42.00 -42.79 -16.81
C ALA A 201 -42.57 -41.39 -17.12
N PRO A 202 -42.12 -40.73 -18.21
CA PRO A 202 -42.59 -39.39 -18.53
C PRO A 202 -44.11 -39.39 -18.47
N ALA A 203 -44.67 -38.49 -17.66
CA ALA A 203 -46.12 -38.37 -17.52
C ALA A 203 -46.72 -38.30 -18.93
N ALA A 204 -47.71 -39.15 -19.21
CA ALA A 204 -48.35 -39.20 -20.51
C ALA A 204 -48.69 -37.77 -20.95
N PRO A 205 -48.36 -37.37 -22.19
CA PRO A 205 -48.61 -36.01 -22.65
C PRO A 205 -50.06 -35.65 -22.36
N PRO A 206 -50.33 -34.46 -21.79
CA PRO A 206 -51.70 -34.05 -21.51
C PRO A 206 -52.53 -34.16 -22.79
N PRO A 207 -53.78 -34.64 -22.70
CA PRO A 207 -54.64 -34.80 -23.87
C PRO A 207 -54.66 -33.48 -24.66
N ALA A 208 -54.46 -33.59 -25.97
CA ALA A 208 -54.35 -32.44 -26.87
C ALA A 208 -55.51 -31.47 -26.61
N ALA A 209 -55.16 -30.24 -26.22
CA ALA A 209 -56.16 -29.21 -25.98
C ALA A 209 -56.96 -28.98 -27.27
N PRO A 210 -58.30 -28.84 -27.19
CA PRO A 210 -59.12 -28.55 -28.36
C PRO A 210 -58.66 -27.24 -29.03
N PRO A 211 -58.77 -27.12 -30.36
CA PRO A 211 -58.28 -25.96 -31.11
C PRO A 211 -58.93 -24.67 -30.58
N ALA A 212 -58.11 -23.81 -29.97
CA ALA A 212 -58.54 -22.53 -29.44
C ALA A 212 -58.88 -21.57 -30.59
N ALA A 213 -60.09 -21.01 -30.53
CA ALA A 213 -60.54 -19.98 -31.46
C ALA A 213 -59.62 -18.73 -31.38
N GLN A 214 -59.31 -18.15 -32.53
CA GLN A 214 -58.46 -16.97 -32.67
C GLN A 214 -59.09 -15.77 -31.94
N VAL A 215 -58.44 -15.31 -30.86
CA VAL A 215 -58.74 -14.04 -30.19
C VAL A 215 -57.62 -13.05 -30.52
N PRO A 216 -57.92 -11.80 -30.90
CA PRO A 216 -56.93 -10.79 -31.29
C PRO A 216 -56.02 -10.35 -30.12
N PRO A 217 -54.83 -9.80 -30.42
CA PRO A 217 -53.73 -9.69 -29.46
C PRO A 217 -53.98 -8.58 -28.43
N ALA A 218 -54.18 -8.97 -27.17
CA ALA A 218 -54.09 -8.10 -26.01
C ALA A 218 -52.70 -8.24 -25.35
N ALA A 219 -52.23 -7.14 -24.76
CA ALA A 219 -50.89 -6.92 -24.21
C ALA A 219 -50.29 -8.11 -23.44
N ALA A 220 -49.01 -8.37 -23.71
CA ALA A 220 -48.25 -9.51 -23.18
C ALA A 220 -48.16 -9.52 -21.65
N SER A 221 -49.02 -10.32 -21.02
CA SER A 221 -48.82 -10.79 -19.64
C SER A 221 -47.60 -11.71 -19.57
N PRO A 222 -46.83 -11.71 -18.46
CA PRO A 222 -45.72 -12.63 -18.27
C PRO A 222 -46.20 -14.07 -18.41
N ALA A 223 -45.44 -14.87 -19.16
CA ALA A 223 -45.76 -16.27 -19.43
C ALA A 223 -46.02 -17.03 -18.13
N PRO A 224 -47.10 -17.84 -18.04
CA PRO A 224 -47.38 -18.62 -16.84
C PRO A 224 -46.21 -19.55 -16.54
N ALA A 225 -45.79 -19.56 -15.28
CA ALA A 225 -44.73 -20.43 -14.78
C ALA A 225 -45.01 -21.87 -15.20
N ALA A 226 -44.00 -22.54 -15.79
CA ALA A 226 -44.11 -23.93 -16.17
C ALA A 226 -44.60 -24.78 -14.98
N PRO A 227 -45.52 -25.73 -15.18
CA PRO A 227 -46.05 -26.55 -14.10
C PRO A 227 -44.92 -27.27 -13.37
N ALA A 228 -44.89 -27.15 -12.05
CA ALA A 228 -43.90 -27.81 -11.20
C ALA A 228 -43.96 -29.33 -11.43
N GLN A 229 -42.82 -29.92 -11.80
CA GLN A 229 -42.69 -31.36 -12.01
C GLN A 229 -43.07 -32.12 -10.72
N PRO A 230 -43.80 -33.25 -10.81
CA PRO A 230 -44.20 -34.03 -9.64
C PRO A 230 -42.98 -34.52 -8.86
N ILE A 231 -42.93 -34.19 -7.57
CA ILE A 231 -41.86 -34.60 -6.65
C ILE A 231 -42.00 -36.11 -6.42
N VAL A 232 -41.09 -36.90 -6.97
CA VAL A 232 -40.99 -38.33 -6.70
C VAL A 232 -40.56 -38.52 -5.24
N PRO A 233 -41.29 -39.27 -4.39
CA PRO A 233 -40.86 -39.50 -3.02
C PRO A 233 -39.62 -40.40 -3.01
N TYR A 234 -38.48 -39.81 -2.68
CA TYR A 234 -37.20 -40.52 -2.57
C TYR A 234 -37.14 -41.33 -1.27
N GLY A 235 -36.38 -42.43 -1.29
CA GLY A 235 -36.08 -43.17 -0.07
C GLY A 235 -35.37 -42.28 0.96
N PRO A 236 -35.61 -42.48 2.27
CA PRO A 236 -35.13 -41.59 3.34
C PRO A 236 -33.61 -41.37 3.32
N LYS A 237 -32.84 -42.35 2.82
CA LYS A 237 -31.38 -42.25 2.68
C LYS A 237 -30.92 -41.25 1.61
N VAL A 238 -31.59 -41.21 0.46
CA VAL A 238 -31.30 -40.25 -0.62
C VAL A 238 -31.70 -38.84 -0.17
N GLY A 239 -32.83 -38.72 0.53
CA GLY A 239 -33.24 -37.47 1.18
C GLY A 239 -32.19 -36.96 2.17
N GLY A 240 -31.60 -37.84 2.97
CA GLY A 240 -30.49 -37.53 3.86
C GLY A 240 -29.26 -37.00 3.12
N ALA A 241 -28.81 -37.70 2.06
CA ALA A 241 -27.66 -37.25 1.26
C ALA A 241 -27.90 -35.89 0.58
N LEU A 242 -29.09 -35.67 0.01
CA LEU A 242 -29.48 -34.38 -0.56
C LEU A 242 -29.56 -33.27 0.49
N ALA A 243 -30.03 -33.59 1.70
CA ALA A 243 -30.03 -32.66 2.82
C ALA A 243 -28.60 -32.30 3.24
N THR A 244 -27.66 -33.26 3.25
CA THR A 244 -26.23 -33.00 3.49
C THR A 244 -25.64 -32.11 2.39
N ILE A 245 -25.92 -32.40 1.10
CA ILE A 245 -25.47 -31.55 -0.03
C ILE A 245 -26.01 -30.13 0.14
N ARG A 246 -27.30 -29.97 0.43
CA ARG A 246 -27.94 -28.65 0.62
C ARG A 246 -27.38 -27.93 1.85
N SER A 247 -27.16 -28.65 2.95
CA SER A 247 -26.49 -28.12 4.15
C SER A 247 -25.08 -27.61 3.84
N CYS A 248 -24.28 -28.40 3.11
CA CYS A 248 -22.96 -27.96 2.64
C CYS A 248 -23.05 -26.71 1.74
N LEU A 249 -24.04 -26.64 0.83
CA LEU A 249 -24.23 -25.50 -0.09
C LEU A 249 -24.68 -24.21 0.59
N ASP A 250 -25.48 -24.33 1.66
CA ASP A 250 -26.08 -23.21 2.37
C ASP A 250 -25.20 -22.70 3.51
N HIS A 251 -24.51 -23.59 4.23
CA HIS A 251 -23.72 -23.22 5.41
C HIS A 251 -22.20 -23.31 5.22
N GLY A 252 -21.73 -23.96 4.15
CA GLY A 252 -20.34 -24.42 4.08
C GLY A 252 -20.03 -25.44 5.19
N PRO A 253 -18.81 -26.01 5.22
CA PRO A 253 -18.26 -26.57 6.43
C PRO A 253 -18.17 -25.45 7.47
N SER A 254 -18.95 -25.56 8.54
CA SER A 254 -18.90 -24.63 9.66
C SER A 254 -17.47 -24.51 10.20
N ALA A 255 -16.85 -23.33 10.06
CA ALA A 255 -15.55 -23.03 10.65
C ALA A 255 -15.57 -23.09 12.20
N ALA A 256 -16.77 -23.11 12.81
CA ALA A 256 -16.91 -23.26 14.25
C ALA A 256 -16.51 -24.66 14.74
N ASP A 257 -16.47 -25.66 13.85
CA ASP A 257 -16.18 -27.05 14.22
C ASP A 257 -14.68 -27.39 14.18
N THR A 258 -13.83 -26.54 13.57
CA THR A 258 -12.37 -26.79 13.43
C THR A 258 -11.49 -25.95 14.36
N ASN A 259 -11.95 -24.77 14.82
CA ASN A 259 -11.15 -23.86 15.65
C ASN A 259 -11.37 -23.98 17.18
N ALA A 260 -12.18 -24.93 17.64
CA ALA A 260 -12.37 -25.20 19.07
C ALA A 260 -11.21 -26.01 19.71
N ALA A 261 -10.11 -26.26 19.00
CA ALA A 261 -8.91 -26.92 19.50
C ALA A 261 -7.92 -25.91 20.13
N ALA A 262 -8.36 -25.14 21.12
CA ALA A 262 -7.43 -24.58 22.09
C ALA A 262 -7.02 -25.69 23.07
N PRO A 263 -5.75 -25.77 23.54
CA PRO A 263 -5.31 -26.84 24.44
C PRO A 263 -5.92 -26.65 25.85
N SER A 264 -7.18 -27.05 26.00
CA SER A 264 -7.77 -27.32 27.31
C SER A 264 -7.14 -28.60 27.85
N LYS A 265 -6.54 -28.51 29.04
CA LYS A 265 -5.97 -29.63 29.81
C LYS A 265 -7.08 -30.56 30.34
N LYS A 266 -7.80 -31.24 29.47
CA LYS A 266 -8.45 -32.56 29.69
C LYS A 266 -9.24 -32.95 28.43
N PRO A 267 -9.05 -34.14 27.84
CA PRO A 267 -9.88 -34.61 26.74
C PRO A 267 -11.26 -35.05 27.27
N PRO A 268 -12.38 -34.45 26.81
CA PRO A 268 -13.67 -35.15 26.78
C PRO A 268 -13.68 -36.10 25.57
N GLU A 269 -13.90 -37.39 25.81
CA GLU A 269 -13.60 -38.48 24.87
C GLU A 269 -14.70 -38.76 23.83
N THR A 270 -15.74 -37.92 23.64
CA THR A 270 -16.89 -38.33 22.80
C THR A 270 -17.39 -37.36 21.73
N ASP A 271 -17.03 -36.07 21.73
CA ASP A 271 -17.75 -35.10 20.87
C ASP A 271 -16.93 -34.63 19.65
N GLY A 272 -15.63 -34.94 19.57
CA GLY A 272 -14.75 -34.50 18.49
C GLY A 272 -14.91 -35.25 17.16
N ALA A 273 -15.49 -36.45 17.15
CA ALA A 273 -15.60 -37.29 15.96
C ALA A 273 -16.66 -36.79 14.95
N ALA A 274 -17.72 -36.11 15.43
CA ALA A 274 -18.82 -35.66 14.57
C ALA A 274 -18.46 -34.45 13.70
N ALA A 275 -17.63 -33.54 14.22
CA ALA A 275 -17.16 -32.34 13.52
C ALA A 275 -16.28 -32.67 12.31
N THR A 276 -15.32 -33.58 12.48
CA THR A 276 -14.44 -34.06 11.40
C THR A 276 -15.21 -34.76 10.28
N ASP A 277 -16.29 -35.46 10.64
CA ASP A 277 -17.11 -36.18 9.66
C ASP A 277 -17.85 -35.22 8.72
N ALA A 278 -18.35 -34.08 9.21
CA ALA A 278 -19.05 -33.10 8.39
C ALA A 278 -18.15 -32.40 7.35
N THR A 279 -16.91 -32.08 7.70
CA THR A 279 -15.95 -31.43 6.78
C THR A 279 -15.55 -32.37 5.65
N LEU A 280 -15.21 -33.62 6.00
CA LEU A 280 -14.91 -34.70 5.05
C LEU A 280 -16.11 -35.02 4.14
N SER A 281 -17.33 -34.79 4.65
CA SER A 281 -18.56 -34.99 3.88
C SER A 281 -18.70 -33.96 2.75
N CYS A 282 -18.50 -32.68 3.05
CA CYS A 282 -18.62 -31.62 2.05
C CYS A 282 -17.50 -31.70 1.00
N GLU A 283 -16.28 -32.05 1.40
CA GLU A 283 -15.17 -32.24 0.46
C GLU A 283 -15.47 -33.33 -0.59
N LEU A 284 -16.04 -34.46 -0.16
CA LEU A 284 -16.40 -35.56 -1.06
C LEU A 284 -17.52 -35.16 -2.04
N VAL A 285 -18.50 -34.38 -1.58
CA VAL A 285 -19.58 -33.83 -2.41
C VAL A 285 -19.01 -32.93 -3.50
N VAL A 286 -18.10 -32.02 -3.15
CA VAL A 286 -17.49 -31.12 -4.13
C VAL A 286 -16.65 -31.90 -5.13
N ARG A 287 -15.79 -32.81 -4.69
CA ARG A 287 -14.99 -33.65 -5.58
C ARG A 287 -15.88 -34.38 -6.60
N SER A 288 -17.00 -34.93 -6.13
CA SER A 288 -17.97 -35.61 -6.99
C SER A 288 -18.68 -34.67 -7.96
N ALA A 289 -18.89 -33.41 -7.58
CA ALA A 289 -19.44 -32.39 -8.48
C ALA A 289 -18.44 -31.94 -9.56
N VAL A 290 -17.15 -31.93 -9.23
CA VAL A 290 -16.06 -31.71 -10.21
C VAL A 290 -15.99 -32.90 -11.17
N ASP A 291 -15.98 -34.14 -10.66
CA ASP A 291 -15.93 -35.36 -11.49
C ASP A 291 -17.18 -35.52 -12.38
N ALA A 292 -18.33 -34.99 -11.93
CA ALA A 292 -19.56 -34.94 -12.72
C ALA A 292 -19.51 -33.89 -13.86
N GLY A 293 -18.44 -33.09 -13.95
CA GLY A 293 -18.31 -32.01 -14.92
C GLY A 293 -19.29 -30.86 -14.71
N ILE A 294 -19.91 -30.78 -13.53
CA ILE A 294 -20.86 -29.71 -13.18
C ILE A 294 -20.08 -28.45 -12.79
N ILE A 295 -19.03 -28.64 -11.99
CA ILE A 295 -18.04 -27.60 -11.75
C ILE A 295 -16.99 -27.74 -12.85
N ALA A 296 -17.16 -26.98 -13.93
CA ALA A 296 -16.11 -26.83 -14.92
C ALA A 296 -14.98 -25.99 -14.31
N ILE A 297 -14.05 -26.66 -13.63
CA ILE A 297 -12.73 -26.09 -13.38
C ILE A 297 -12.07 -26.06 -14.76
N MET A 298 -12.26 -24.97 -15.50
CA MET A 298 -11.61 -24.84 -16.80
C MET A 298 -10.11 -25.05 -16.58
N PRO A 299 -9.47 -25.99 -17.29
CA PRO A 299 -8.03 -26.15 -17.17
C PRO A 299 -7.39 -24.82 -17.50
N ASN A 300 -6.70 -24.25 -16.52
CA ASN A 300 -6.12 -22.92 -16.60
C ASN A 300 -4.92 -22.95 -17.57
N THR A 301 -5.22 -22.97 -18.87
CA THR A 301 -4.24 -23.00 -19.97
C THR A 301 -3.82 -21.61 -20.38
N SER A 302 -3.97 -20.62 -19.50
CA SER A 302 -3.51 -19.26 -19.77
C SER A 302 -1.99 -19.24 -19.98
N ILE A 303 -1.51 -18.38 -20.87
CA ILE A 303 -0.06 -18.16 -21.07
C ILE A 303 0.63 -17.77 -19.74
N TRP A 304 -0.10 -17.16 -18.81
CA TRP A 304 0.40 -16.77 -17.50
C TRP A 304 0.61 -17.94 -16.57
N SER A 305 -0.19 -19.00 -16.65
CA SER A 305 0.02 -20.20 -15.83
C SER A 305 1.38 -20.85 -16.17
N GLY A 306 1.78 -20.86 -17.44
CA GLY A 306 3.12 -21.28 -17.85
C GLY A 306 4.25 -20.47 -17.20
N ILE A 307 4.11 -19.14 -17.17
CA ILE A 307 5.11 -18.25 -16.55
C ILE A 307 5.13 -18.41 -15.03
N ALA A 308 3.96 -18.42 -14.38
CA ALA A 308 3.85 -18.57 -12.93
C ALA A 308 4.39 -19.93 -12.47
N ASN A 309 4.08 -21.01 -13.19
CA ASN A 309 4.55 -22.35 -12.88
C ASN A 309 6.07 -22.47 -13.08
N ALA A 310 6.62 -21.83 -14.12
CA ALA A 310 8.06 -21.85 -14.40
C ALA A 310 8.88 -21.00 -13.42
N PHE A 311 8.37 -19.82 -13.04
CA PHE A 311 9.14 -18.85 -12.25
C PHE A 311 8.94 -19.01 -10.73
N LEU A 312 7.72 -19.35 -10.30
CA LEU A 312 7.36 -19.43 -8.88
C LEU A 312 7.22 -20.87 -8.38
N GLY A 313 7.29 -21.87 -9.27
CA GLY A 313 7.12 -23.29 -8.91
C GLY A 313 5.73 -23.61 -8.34
N LEU A 314 4.76 -22.72 -8.54
CA LEU A 314 3.39 -22.91 -8.11
C LEU A 314 2.80 -24.01 -9.00
N ARG A 315 2.38 -25.13 -8.41
CA ARG A 315 1.60 -26.16 -9.12
C ARG A 315 0.16 -26.05 -8.66
N ASP A 316 -0.79 -26.04 -9.58
CA ASP A 316 -2.19 -26.07 -9.18
C ASP A 316 -2.47 -27.35 -8.39
N THR A 317 -3.09 -27.20 -7.23
CA THR A 317 -3.53 -28.35 -6.44
C THR A 317 -4.79 -28.90 -7.13
N PRO A 318 -4.85 -30.21 -7.45
CA PRO A 318 -6.03 -30.78 -8.07
C PRO A 318 -7.27 -30.51 -7.21
N GLY A 319 -8.32 -29.94 -7.81
CA GLY A 319 -9.59 -29.66 -7.13
C GLY A 319 -9.68 -28.31 -6.41
N THR A 320 -8.65 -27.47 -6.41
CA THR A 320 -8.73 -26.09 -5.90
C THR A 320 -8.83 -25.08 -7.03
N ARG A 321 -9.47 -23.93 -6.77
CA ARG A 321 -9.46 -22.81 -7.72
C ARG A 321 -8.38 -21.80 -7.33
N SER A 322 -7.59 -21.39 -8.30
CA SER A 322 -6.56 -20.36 -8.14
C SER A 322 -7.06 -19.05 -8.75
N ILE A 323 -6.98 -17.96 -7.99
CA ILE A 323 -7.16 -16.58 -8.49
C ILE A 323 -5.85 -15.77 -8.40
N ILE A 324 -4.71 -16.47 -8.38
CA ILE A 324 -3.38 -15.84 -8.30
C ILE A 324 -3.13 -14.92 -9.50
N GLU A 325 -3.53 -15.32 -10.71
CA GLU A 325 -3.28 -14.54 -11.91
C GLU A 325 -3.92 -13.15 -11.83
N GLN A 326 -5.15 -13.09 -11.32
CA GLN A 326 -5.86 -11.84 -11.07
C GLN A 326 -5.16 -11.01 -10.00
N PHE A 327 -4.72 -11.63 -8.91
CA PHE A 327 -3.97 -10.96 -7.85
C PHE A 327 -2.64 -10.36 -8.35
N LEU A 328 -1.86 -11.12 -9.12
CA LEU A 328 -0.62 -10.63 -9.70
C LEU A 328 -0.89 -9.50 -10.69
N ALA A 329 -1.91 -9.62 -11.55
CA ALA A 329 -2.29 -8.55 -12.47
C ALA A 329 -2.68 -7.26 -11.71
N MET A 330 -3.51 -7.34 -10.67
CA MET A 330 -3.89 -6.17 -9.87
C MET A 330 -2.68 -5.56 -9.14
N THR A 331 -1.83 -6.40 -8.55
CA THR A 331 -0.61 -5.96 -7.85
C THR A 331 0.37 -5.26 -8.79
N ILE A 332 0.63 -5.85 -9.97
CA ILE A 332 1.48 -5.28 -11.02
C ILE A 332 0.87 -3.98 -11.56
N GLY A 333 -0.45 -3.93 -11.73
CA GLY A 333 -1.16 -2.73 -12.15
C GLY A 333 -1.00 -1.57 -11.16
N ILE A 334 -1.19 -1.82 -9.86
CA ILE A 334 -0.99 -0.79 -8.81
C ILE A 334 0.48 -0.36 -8.75
N ALA A 335 1.43 -1.31 -8.81
CA ALA A 335 2.85 -1.00 -8.82
C ALA A 335 3.25 -0.16 -10.04
N GLY A 336 2.75 -0.50 -11.23
CA GLY A 336 2.97 0.24 -12.46
C GLY A 336 2.41 1.66 -12.39
N LEU A 337 1.23 1.86 -11.78
CA LEU A 337 0.66 3.18 -11.53
C LEU A 337 1.53 4.02 -10.58
N ALA A 338 2.05 3.42 -9.50
CA ALA A 338 2.97 4.10 -8.59
C ALA A 338 4.27 4.53 -9.28
N ILE A 339 4.83 3.66 -10.15
CA ILE A 339 6.02 3.97 -10.95
C ILE A 339 5.73 5.08 -11.96
N ALA A 340 4.58 5.02 -12.64
CA ALA A 340 4.14 6.05 -13.58
C ALA A 340 3.98 7.42 -12.90
N LEU A 341 3.39 7.45 -11.69
CA LEU A 341 3.31 8.67 -10.87
C LEU A 341 4.70 9.20 -10.49
N GLY A 342 5.62 8.31 -10.11
CA GLY A 342 7.02 8.68 -9.86
C GLY A 342 7.71 9.28 -11.09
N LEU A 343 7.56 8.65 -12.26
CA LEU A 343 8.12 9.16 -13.52
C LEU A 343 7.49 10.49 -13.94
N GLY A 344 6.17 10.65 -13.75
CA GLY A 344 5.43 11.84 -14.16
C GLY A 344 5.69 13.07 -13.28
N THR A 345 5.85 12.86 -11.97
CA THR A 345 6.10 13.95 -11.00
C THR A 345 7.57 14.25 -10.81
N LYS A 346 8.39 13.19 -10.80
CA LYS A 346 9.79 13.26 -10.44
C LYS A 346 10.72 12.57 -11.46
N GLY A 347 10.34 12.41 -12.72
CA GLY A 347 11.23 11.93 -13.79
C GLY A 347 11.94 10.58 -13.54
N ARG A 348 11.53 9.81 -12.51
CA ARG A 348 12.22 8.61 -12.03
C ARG A 348 11.23 7.57 -11.55
N MET A 349 11.54 6.29 -11.77
CA MET A 349 10.68 5.18 -11.35
C MET A 349 10.43 5.17 -9.84
N VAL A 350 11.46 5.47 -9.04
CA VAL A 350 11.38 5.59 -7.57
C VAL A 350 10.92 6.97 -7.11
N GLY A 351 10.42 7.81 -8.03
CA GLY A 351 10.07 9.21 -7.77
C GLY A 351 9.01 9.38 -6.67
N ILE A 352 8.10 8.41 -6.52
CA ILE A 352 7.10 8.40 -5.46
C ILE A 352 7.72 8.28 -4.05
N TRP A 353 8.91 7.71 -3.96
CA TRP A 353 9.65 7.60 -2.70
C TRP A 353 10.51 8.83 -2.43
N VAL A 354 10.72 9.72 -3.40
CA VAL A 354 11.52 10.94 -3.23
C VAL A 354 10.74 11.98 -2.43
N ASP A 355 11.32 12.50 -1.35
CA ASP A 355 10.75 13.53 -0.51
C ASP A 355 11.01 14.96 -1.02
N GLU A 356 10.61 15.96 -0.24
CA GLU A 356 10.82 17.39 -0.57
C GLU A 356 12.30 17.80 -0.53
N ARG A 357 13.14 17.02 0.17
CA ARG A 357 14.60 17.21 0.25
C ARG A 357 15.33 16.52 -0.90
N ASN A 358 14.58 15.97 -1.86
CA ASN A 358 15.10 15.24 -3.01
C ASN A 358 15.92 14.00 -2.61
N ARG A 359 15.51 13.33 -1.52
CA ARG A 359 16.08 12.06 -1.06
C ARG A 359 15.02 10.97 -1.00
N VAL A 360 15.43 9.72 -1.16
CA VAL A 360 14.49 8.58 -1.04
C VAL A 360 14.09 8.41 0.44
N SER A 361 12.79 8.49 0.71
CA SER A 361 12.20 8.33 2.03
C SER A 361 11.78 6.89 2.26
N LEU A 362 12.39 6.25 3.26
CA LEU A 362 12.02 4.90 3.71
C LEU A 362 10.52 4.81 4.03
N ALA A 363 9.96 5.79 4.74
CA ALA A 363 8.56 5.77 5.15
C ALA A 363 7.59 5.80 3.94
N ARG A 364 7.91 6.59 2.90
CA ARG A 364 7.13 6.59 1.65
C ARG A 364 7.24 5.25 0.91
N ALA A 365 8.42 4.64 0.92
CA ALA A 365 8.63 3.32 0.33
C ALA A 365 7.82 2.24 1.07
N GLN A 366 7.83 2.24 2.41
CA GLN A 366 7.05 1.32 3.24
C GLN A 366 5.55 1.43 2.94
N VAL A 367 4.98 2.65 2.93
CA VAL A 367 3.56 2.88 2.61
C VAL A 367 3.23 2.40 1.21
N THR A 368 4.09 2.69 0.23
CA THR A 368 3.87 2.29 -1.16
C THR A 368 3.85 0.76 -1.30
N LEU A 369 4.82 0.06 -0.71
CA LEU A 369 4.91 -1.41 -0.75
C LEU A 369 3.68 -2.06 -0.08
N TRP A 370 3.31 -1.58 1.11
CA TRP A 370 2.14 -2.06 1.82
C TRP A 370 0.84 -1.82 1.06
N THR A 371 0.70 -0.65 0.43
CA THR A 371 -0.45 -0.32 -0.41
C THR A 371 -0.54 -1.27 -1.59
N ILE A 372 0.55 -1.51 -2.32
CA ILE A 372 0.58 -2.41 -3.48
C ILE A 372 0.10 -3.81 -3.10
N VAL A 373 0.65 -4.41 -2.04
CA VAL A 373 0.34 -5.79 -1.66
C VAL A 373 -1.03 -5.92 -1.00
N ALA A 374 -1.32 -5.09 0.01
CA ALA A 374 -2.56 -5.20 0.77
C ALA A 374 -3.78 -4.80 -0.08
N LEU A 375 -3.68 -3.71 -0.85
CA LEU A 375 -4.78 -3.29 -1.72
C LEU A 375 -4.94 -4.25 -2.91
N GLY A 376 -3.85 -4.79 -3.46
CA GLY A 376 -3.91 -5.82 -4.51
C GLY A 376 -4.68 -7.06 -4.06
N GLY A 377 -4.36 -7.58 -2.87
CA GLY A 377 -5.04 -8.75 -2.30
C GLY A 377 -6.50 -8.45 -1.97
N PHE A 378 -6.76 -7.33 -1.29
CA PHE A 378 -8.11 -6.88 -0.94
C PHE A 378 -8.99 -6.71 -2.18
N ALA A 379 -8.51 -6.00 -3.19
CA ALA A 379 -9.28 -5.71 -4.39
C ALA A 379 -9.56 -7.00 -5.19
N THR A 380 -8.60 -7.93 -5.25
CA THR A 380 -8.82 -9.23 -5.90
C THR A 380 -9.92 -10.03 -5.22
N ALA A 381 -9.85 -10.17 -3.88
CA ALA A 381 -10.84 -10.89 -3.10
C ALA A 381 -12.23 -10.22 -3.15
N ALA A 382 -12.30 -8.89 -3.05
CA ALA A 382 -13.55 -8.14 -3.16
C ALA A 382 -14.21 -8.31 -4.54
N LEU A 383 -13.44 -8.16 -5.62
CA LEU A 383 -13.97 -8.29 -6.98
C LEU A 383 -14.38 -9.73 -7.30
N PHE A 384 -13.65 -10.71 -6.78
CA PHE A 384 -14.05 -12.12 -6.85
C PHE A 384 -15.39 -12.36 -6.12
N ASN A 385 -15.57 -11.85 -4.91
CA ASN A 385 -16.82 -11.97 -4.15
C ASN A 385 -17.99 -11.26 -4.84
N VAL A 386 -17.75 -10.09 -5.45
CA VAL A 386 -18.76 -9.39 -6.28
C VAL A 386 -19.19 -10.28 -7.44
N GLY A 387 -18.25 -10.96 -8.09
CA GLY A 387 -18.55 -11.93 -9.14
C GLY A 387 -19.41 -13.09 -8.66
N LEU A 388 -19.13 -13.63 -7.46
CA LEU A 388 -19.87 -14.74 -6.86
C LEU A 388 -21.35 -14.40 -6.58
N GLY A 389 -21.70 -13.13 -6.37
CA GLY A 389 -23.08 -12.70 -6.13
C GLY A 389 -23.65 -13.10 -4.76
N GLY A 390 -22.81 -13.45 -3.79
CA GLY A 390 -23.20 -13.84 -2.43
C GLY A 390 -23.34 -12.66 -1.45
N PRO A 391 -23.97 -12.86 -0.27
CA PRO A 391 -23.96 -11.88 0.81
C PRO A 391 -22.54 -11.68 1.34
N GLY A 392 -22.06 -10.44 1.45
CA GLY A 392 -20.69 -10.13 1.89
C GLY A 392 -19.72 -9.84 0.74
N THR A 393 -20.02 -8.81 -0.05
CA THR A 393 -19.22 -8.43 -1.24
C THR A 393 -17.79 -7.97 -0.93
N PHE A 394 -17.50 -7.58 0.32
CA PHE A 394 -16.19 -7.09 0.71
C PHE A 394 -15.60 -7.96 1.82
N PRO A 395 -14.39 -8.53 1.62
CA PRO A 395 -13.70 -9.27 2.66
C PRO A 395 -13.39 -8.35 3.84
N GLN A 396 -13.46 -8.86 5.06
CA GLN A 396 -13.00 -8.16 6.23
C GLN A 396 -11.48 -8.00 6.18
N ILE A 397 -11.01 -6.82 6.58
CA ILE A 397 -9.58 -6.57 6.79
C ILE A 397 -9.27 -6.91 8.25
N PRO A 398 -8.44 -7.93 8.53
CA PRO A 398 -8.00 -8.23 9.89
C PRO A 398 -7.42 -7.01 10.58
N ALA A 399 -7.68 -6.88 11.89
CA ALA A 399 -7.24 -5.74 12.68
C ALA A 399 -5.72 -5.54 12.65
N SER A 400 -4.96 -6.62 12.53
CA SER A 400 -3.50 -6.64 12.35
C SER A 400 -3.05 -5.91 11.08
N ILE A 401 -3.70 -6.18 9.94
CA ILE A 401 -3.41 -5.53 8.65
C ILE A 401 -3.88 -4.07 8.67
N ALA A 402 -5.07 -3.80 9.23
CA ALA A 402 -5.55 -2.43 9.40
C ALA A 402 -4.60 -1.61 10.28
N ALA A 403 -4.07 -2.19 11.35
CA ALA A 403 -3.06 -1.59 12.19
C ALA A 403 -1.73 -1.39 11.44
N ALA A 404 -1.26 -2.39 10.69
CA ALA A 404 -0.05 -2.28 9.88
C ALA A 404 -0.14 -1.13 8.85
N LEU A 405 -1.27 -1.02 8.14
CA LEU A 405 -1.55 0.08 7.22
C LEU A 405 -1.63 1.41 7.97
N GLY A 406 -2.37 1.47 9.08
CA GLY A 406 -2.50 2.67 9.90
C GLY A 406 -1.15 3.18 10.41
N ILE A 407 -0.29 2.29 10.92
CA ILE A 407 1.06 2.61 11.38
C ILE A 407 1.92 3.10 10.22
N ALA A 408 1.89 2.41 9.07
CA ALA A 408 2.62 2.81 7.88
C ALA A 408 2.22 4.22 7.42
N PHE A 409 0.92 4.54 7.38
CA PHE A 409 0.42 5.86 6.97
C PHE A 409 0.70 6.97 8.00
N ALA A 410 0.59 6.68 9.30
CA ALA A 410 0.78 7.66 10.35
C ALA A 410 2.26 8.06 10.53
N SER A 411 3.18 7.12 10.33
CA SER A 411 4.62 7.34 10.61
C SER A 411 5.26 8.48 9.79
N PRO A 412 5.05 8.61 8.46
CA PRO A 412 5.53 9.76 7.69
C PRO A 412 4.97 11.10 8.19
N MET A 413 3.68 11.14 8.55
CA MET A 413 3.02 12.37 9.01
C MET A 413 3.60 12.84 10.36
N ILE A 414 3.77 11.91 11.31
CA ILE A 414 4.38 12.20 12.61
C ILE A 414 5.84 12.63 12.45
N SER A 415 6.60 11.99 11.55
CA SER A 415 7.99 12.37 11.31
C SER A 415 8.11 13.79 10.73
N ALA A 416 7.17 14.23 9.89
CA ALA A 416 7.14 15.60 9.37
C ALA A 416 6.84 16.62 10.47
N LEU A 417 5.91 16.29 11.39
CA LEU A 417 5.57 17.15 12.53
C LEU A 417 6.77 17.35 13.48
N ILE A 418 7.54 16.29 13.78
CA ILE A 418 8.73 16.38 14.65
C ILE A 418 9.83 17.24 14.02
N LEU A 419 9.99 17.18 12.69
CA LEU A 419 10.96 18.02 11.98
C LEU A 419 10.52 19.49 12.00
N ASN A 420 9.23 19.77 11.79
CA ASN A 420 8.71 21.13 11.82
C ASN A 420 8.80 21.77 13.22
N THR A 421 8.50 21.03 14.30
CA THR A 421 8.61 21.59 15.66
C THR A 421 10.04 21.94 16.06
N LYS A 422 11.04 21.25 15.51
CA LYS A 422 12.47 21.62 15.67
C LYS A 422 12.84 22.87 14.88
N ALA A 423 12.35 22.99 13.64
CA ALA A 423 12.60 24.16 12.80
C ALA A 423 12.04 25.46 13.44
N PHE A 424 10.97 25.35 14.24
CA PHE A 424 10.39 26.49 14.96
C PHE A 424 11.09 26.85 16.29
N GLY A 425 12.17 26.16 16.70
CA GLY A 425 13.11 26.68 17.69
C GLY A 425 12.52 27.12 19.04
N MET A 426 11.44 26.48 19.51
CA MET A 426 10.71 26.95 20.69
C MET A 426 11.26 26.45 22.05
N VAL A 427 12.43 25.79 22.10
CA VAL A 427 12.93 25.12 23.34
C VAL A 427 14.39 25.49 23.71
N GLY A 428 14.97 26.55 23.15
CA GLY A 428 16.30 27.02 23.53
C GLY A 428 16.32 28.53 23.76
N SER A 429 16.42 28.95 25.02
CA SER A 429 16.72 30.34 25.38
C SER A 429 17.99 30.80 24.62
N PRO A 430 18.00 31.96 23.92
CA PRO A 430 19.09 32.36 23.02
C PRO A 430 20.47 32.64 23.63
N SER A 431 20.72 32.31 24.90
CA SER A 431 21.89 32.81 25.65
C SER A 431 23.05 31.84 25.88
N ASP A 432 22.87 30.51 25.72
CA ASP A 432 23.79 29.55 26.37
C ASP A 432 24.64 28.63 25.45
N GLN A 433 24.68 28.85 24.12
CA GLN A 433 25.51 28.02 23.22
C GLN A 433 26.61 28.78 22.47
N ILE A 434 27.23 29.75 23.13
CA ILE A 434 28.59 30.18 22.74
C ILE A 434 29.57 29.35 23.57
N THR A 435 29.82 28.11 23.15
CA THR A 435 30.95 27.32 23.65
C THR A 435 32.20 27.99 23.11
N THR A 436 32.75 28.89 23.92
CA THR A 436 34.03 29.54 23.66
C THR A 436 35.08 28.44 23.74
N VAL A 437 35.57 27.95 22.61
CA VAL A 437 36.70 27.01 22.56
C VAL A 437 37.86 27.68 23.30
N GLY A 438 38.19 27.12 24.46
CA GLY A 438 39.18 27.62 25.38
C GLY A 438 40.54 27.83 24.71
N GLY A 439 41.24 28.85 25.18
CA GLY A 439 42.42 29.41 24.55
C GLY A 439 43.55 28.39 24.38
N ARG A 440 44.11 28.39 23.16
CA ARG A 440 45.45 27.90 22.92
C ARG A 440 46.44 28.97 23.42
N PRO A 441 47.40 28.64 24.29
CA PRO A 441 48.40 29.60 24.73
C PRO A 441 49.18 30.11 23.52
N LYS A 442 49.19 31.44 23.35
CA LYS A 442 50.23 32.18 22.62
C LYS A 442 51.57 31.61 23.06
N ASP A 443 52.35 31.07 22.13
CA ASP A 443 53.82 31.10 22.09
C ASP A 443 54.32 30.13 21.00
N SER A 444 54.28 30.56 19.74
CA SER A 444 55.21 30.12 18.68
C SER A 444 54.93 30.91 17.41
N ASN A 445 55.96 31.56 16.91
CA ASN A 445 55.94 32.55 15.83
C ASN A 445 56.13 31.91 14.45
N ASP A 446 55.69 30.66 14.28
CA ASP A 446 55.93 29.90 13.06
C ASP A 446 54.68 29.78 12.19
N GLN A 447 54.83 30.34 10.99
CA GLN A 447 54.25 29.92 9.71
C GLN A 447 52.72 29.85 9.58
N ALA A 448 52.17 30.86 8.91
CA ALA A 448 51.73 30.80 7.50
C ALA A 448 50.99 29.56 6.95
N ASP A 449 50.46 28.66 7.77
CA ASP A 449 49.44 27.70 7.38
C ASP A 449 48.07 28.29 7.71
N ARG A 450 47.40 28.74 6.65
CA ARG A 450 46.13 29.44 6.67
C ARG A 450 45.05 28.54 7.29
N GLY A 451 44.86 28.69 8.60
CA GLY A 451 43.67 28.28 9.33
C GLY A 451 42.45 29.02 8.78
N LEU A 452 41.95 28.56 7.64
CA LEU A 452 40.61 28.85 7.17
C LEU A 452 39.69 28.23 8.21
N LEU A 453 39.14 29.08 9.08
CA LEU A 453 37.98 28.77 9.90
C LEU A 453 36.85 28.37 8.94
N THR A 454 36.82 27.09 8.56
CA THR A 454 35.62 26.47 8.05
C THR A 454 34.65 26.54 9.20
N VAL A 455 33.70 27.48 9.13
CA VAL A 455 32.48 27.42 9.91
C VAL A 455 31.94 26.03 9.65
N SER A 456 32.15 25.10 10.59
CA SER A 456 31.54 23.78 10.58
C SER A 456 30.06 24.05 10.59
N SER A 457 29.48 24.09 9.40
CA SER A 457 28.05 24.17 9.17
C SER A 457 27.47 23.08 10.05
N ASP A 458 26.70 23.47 11.06
CA ASP A 458 26.30 22.62 12.17
C ASP A 458 26.05 21.20 11.67
N SER A 459 26.72 20.21 12.27
CA SER A 459 26.57 18.79 11.95
C SER A 459 25.12 18.28 12.04
N SER A 460 24.20 19.13 12.53
CA SER A 460 22.76 18.93 12.57
C SER A 460 22.02 19.27 11.27
N ALA A 461 22.65 20.01 10.34
CA ALA A 461 22.04 20.37 9.07
C ALA A 461 21.67 19.11 8.27
N VAL A 462 20.41 19.04 7.87
CA VAL A 462 19.87 17.96 7.04
C VAL A 462 20.35 18.18 5.62
N GLU A 463 20.94 17.16 5.00
CA GLU A 463 21.39 17.25 3.60
C GLU A 463 20.17 17.38 2.67
N VAL A 464 20.10 18.48 1.92
CA VAL A 464 19.09 18.73 0.88
C VAL A 464 19.78 18.64 -0.48
N ARG A 465 19.25 17.79 -1.36
CA ARG A 465 19.79 17.67 -2.72
C ARG A 465 19.20 18.72 -3.64
N SER A 466 20.06 19.32 -4.45
CA SER A 466 19.68 20.40 -5.37
C SER A 466 18.81 19.93 -6.54
N ASP A 467 18.81 18.61 -6.82
CA ASP A 467 18.04 17.98 -7.89
C ASP A 467 17.52 16.58 -7.48
N PRO A 468 16.24 16.24 -7.73
CA PRO A 468 15.68 14.90 -7.51
C PRO A 468 16.36 13.76 -8.28
N THR A 469 17.05 14.05 -9.38
CA THR A 469 17.88 13.10 -10.13
C THR A 469 19.07 12.60 -9.32
N MET A 470 19.51 13.37 -8.32
CA MET A 470 20.58 12.96 -7.43
C MET A 470 20.10 12.02 -6.32
N ALA A 471 18.79 11.83 -6.10
CA ALA A 471 18.31 10.85 -5.11
C ALA A 471 18.88 9.45 -5.43
N SER A 472 19.22 8.66 -4.43
CA SER A 472 19.73 7.29 -4.65
C SER A 472 18.95 6.31 -3.80
N LEU A 473 18.80 5.07 -4.27
CA LEU A 473 18.29 3.99 -3.43
C LEU A 473 19.20 3.76 -2.22
N ALA A 474 20.49 4.09 -2.33
CA ALA A 474 21.42 4.09 -1.22
C ALA A 474 20.99 5.05 -0.09
N ASP A 475 20.25 6.12 -0.37
CA ASP A 475 19.78 7.09 0.63
C ASP A 475 18.87 6.47 1.68
N VAL A 476 18.25 5.33 1.34
CA VAL A 476 17.43 4.54 2.25
C VAL A 476 18.28 3.96 3.39
N PHE A 477 19.55 3.67 3.13
CA PHE A 477 20.50 3.08 4.08
C PHE A 477 21.45 4.10 4.70
N VAL A 478 21.58 5.29 4.12
CA VAL A 478 22.56 6.30 4.53
C VAL A 478 21.93 7.35 5.47
N GLY A 479 22.75 7.94 6.35
CA GLY A 479 22.34 8.99 7.29
C GLY A 479 21.73 10.23 6.61
N GLU A 480 20.83 10.93 7.32
CA GLU A 480 20.14 12.13 6.79
C GLU A 480 20.83 13.47 7.05
N HIS A 481 21.82 13.47 7.94
CA HIS A 481 22.59 14.66 8.30
C HIS A 481 23.84 14.77 7.44
N VAL A 482 24.33 15.98 7.21
CA VAL A 482 25.57 16.21 6.45
C VAL A 482 26.75 15.43 7.06
N ALA A 483 26.82 15.35 8.40
CA ALA A 483 27.85 14.63 9.13
C ALA A 483 27.84 13.10 8.88
N ASP A 484 26.66 12.52 8.65
CA ASP A 484 26.46 11.07 8.49
C ASP A 484 26.09 10.71 7.03
N SER A 485 26.22 11.66 6.08
CA SER A 485 25.74 11.52 4.70
C SER A 485 26.53 10.51 3.87
N GLY A 486 27.67 10.04 4.38
CA GLY A 486 28.47 8.96 3.80
C GLY A 486 28.34 7.62 4.53
N ASP A 487 27.74 7.61 5.73
CA ASP A 487 27.74 6.45 6.61
C ASP A 487 26.42 5.69 6.55
N VAL A 488 26.52 4.36 6.61
CA VAL A 488 25.36 3.46 6.63
C VAL A 488 24.72 3.50 8.02
N ASP A 489 23.48 3.98 8.10
CA ASP A 489 22.68 3.95 9.31
C ASP A 489 22.11 2.53 9.52
N ILE A 490 22.72 1.81 10.46
CA ILE A 490 22.34 0.43 10.82
C ILE A 490 20.86 0.34 11.21
N SER A 491 20.29 1.37 11.85
CA SER A 491 18.87 1.37 12.24
C SER A 491 17.96 1.43 11.01
N ARG A 492 18.34 2.22 10.00
CA ARG A 492 17.58 2.28 8.73
C ARG A 492 17.66 0.96 7.99
N LEU A 493 18.86 0.36 7.90
CA LEU A 493 19.04 -0.96 7.31
C LEU A 493 18.16 -2.02 7.99
N GLN A 494 18.13 -2.05 9.32
CA GLN A 494 17.27 -2.96 10.09
C GLN A 494 15.79 -2.77 9.73
N ASN A 495 15.31 -1.53 9.67
CA ASN A 495 13.92 -1.24 9.31
C ASN A 495 13.59 -1.64 7.87
N VAL A 496 14.52 -1.45 6.93
CA VAL A 496 14.35 -1.90 5.54
C VAL A 496 14.21 -3.41 5.47
N VAL A 497 15.16 -4.14 6.05
CA VAL A 497 15.17 -5.61 6.05
C VAL A 497 13.90 -6.14 6.67
N LEU A 498 13.48 -5.58 7.80
CA LEU A 498 12.25 -5.99 8.46
C LEU A 498 11.01 -5.72 7.61
N THR A 499 10.90 -4.52 7.03
CA THR A 499 9.76 -4.18 6.18
C THR A 499 9.68 -5.10 4.97
N VAL A 500 10.80 -5.32 4.28
CA VAL A 500 10.86 -6.21 3.11
C VAL A 500 10.45 -7.63 3.52
N THR A 501 10.98 -8.14 4.63
CA THR A 501 10.64 -9.48 5.14
C THR A 501 9.15 -9.60 5.46
N LEU A 502 8.57 -8.60 6.14
CA LEU A 502 7.15 -8.59 6.51
C LEU A 502 6.24 -8.49 5.28
N VAL A 503 6.57 -7.61 4.32
CA VAL A 503 5.81 -7.45 3.08
C VAL A 503 5.86 -8.73 2.24
N LEU A 504 7.04 -9.34 2.09
CA LEU A 504 7.20 -10.61 1.35
C LEU A 504 6.49 -11.76 2.05
N GLY A 505 6.58 -11.85 3.38
CA GLY A 505 5.86 -12.85 4.17
C GLY A 505 4.36 -12.73 4.00
N TYR A 506 3.82 -11.52 4.09
CA TYR A 506 2.40 -11.27 3.88
C TYR A 506 1.97 -11.52 2.42
N PHE A 507 2.80 -11.13 1.45
CA PHE A 507 2.57 -11.45 0.04
C PHE A 507 2.52 -12.97 -0.21
N ALA A 508 3.40 -13.75 0.42
CA ALA A 508 3.38 -15.21 0.33
C ALA A 508 2.12 -15.82 0.99
N MET A 509 1.66 -15.27 2.12
CA MET A 509 0.40 -15.67 2.75
C MET A 509 -0.80 -15.41 1.83
N LEU A 510 -0.84 -14.26 1.15
CA LEU A 510 -1.86 -13.96 0.15
C LEU A 510 -1.79 -14.91 -1.04
N LEU A 511 -0.60 -15.22 -1.55
CA LEU A 511 -0.43 -16.20 -2.63
C LEU A 511 -1.00 -17.56 -2.25
N GLU A 512 -0.71 -18.05 -1.04
CA GLU A 512 -1.20 -19.35 -0.60
C GLU A 512 -2.73 -19.37 -0.45
N GLN A 513 -3.31 -18.34 0.18
CA GLN A 513 -4.77 -18.24 0.33
C GLN A 513 -5.49 -18.14 -1.02
N LEU A 514 -4.92 -17.40 -1.98
CA LEU A 514 -5.54 -17.18 -3.30
C LEU A 514 -5.24 -18.30 -4.30
N ARG A 515 -4.26 -19.17 -4.03
CA ARG A 515 -3.95 -20.36 -4.83
C ARG A 515 -4.89 -21.52 -4.53
N GLY A 516 -5.12 -21.76 -3.26
CA GLY A 516 -5.84 -22.91 -2.75
C GLY A 516 -7.23 -22.53 -2.27
N ILE A 517 -8.02 -21.81 -3.08
CA ILE A 517 -9.38 -21.46 -2.67
C ILE A 517 -10.15 -22.76 -2.52
N ALA A 518 -10.42 -23.09 -1.26
CA ALA A 518 -11.10 -24.30 -0.89
C ALA A 518 -12.57 -24.21 -1.34
N PRO A 519 -13.21 -25.34 -1.66
CA PRO A 519 -14.56 -25.35 -2.22
C PRO A 519 -15.63 -24.65 -1.38
N ASP A 520 -15.46 -24.67 -0.07
CA ASP A 520 -16.30 -23.96 0.89
C ASP A 520 -16.22 -22.44 0.75
N VAL A 521 -15.04 -21.93 0.45
CA VAL A 521 -14.81 -20.51 0.18
C VAL A 521 -15.46 -20.12 -1.16
N LEU A 522 -15.58 -21.03 -2.12
CA LEU A 522 -16.36 -20.76 -3.35
C LEU A 522 -17.86 -20.62 -3.07
N LEU A 523 -18.36 -21.24 -2.00
CA LEU A 523 -19.77 -21.14 -1.60
C LEU A 523 -20.04 -19.88 -0.78
N THR A 524 -19.12 -19.48 0.09
CA THR A 524 -19.34 -18.34 0.98
C THR A 524 -18.74 -17.04 0.43
N GLY A 525 -17.75 -17.12 -0.43
CA GLY A 525 -16.85 -16.02 -0.78
C GLY A 525 -15.72 -15.89 0.24
N ILE A 526 -14.66 -15.18 -0.15
CA ILE A 526 -13.52 -14.90 0.73
C ILE A 526 -13.97 -13.94 1.82
N GLN A 527 -14.17 -14.44 3.05
CA GLN A 527 -14.72 -13.65 4.15
C GLN A 527 -13.70 -12.68 4.75
N SER A 528 -12.41 -13.05 4.77
CA SER A 528 -11.34 -12.22 5.33
C SER A 528 -10.02 -12.47 4.61
N LEU A 529 -9.17 -11.45 4.62
CA LEU A 529 -7.76 -11.57 4.25
C LEU A 529 -7.01 -12.40 5.31
N PRO A 530 -5.83 -12.97 5.00
CA PRO A 530 -5.16 -13.87 5.91
C PRO A 530 -4.59 -13.05 7.06
N ASP A 531 -4.92 -13.43 8.30
CA ASP A 531 -4.39 -12.71 9.47
C ASP A 531 -2.92 -13.11 9.69
N PRO A 532 -1.94 -12.18 9.54
CA PRO A 532 -0.55 -12.48 9.84
C PRO A 532 -0.29 -12.69 11.34
N GLY A 533 -1.27 -12.42 12.19
CA GLY A 533 -1.24 -12.67 13.63
C GLY A 533 -0.63 -11.54 14.46
N GLY A 534 -0.74 -11.69 15.79
CA GLY A 534 -0.27 -10.69 16.74
C GLY A 534 1.25 -10.49 16.72
N ALA A 535 2.02 -11.56 16.53
CA ALA A 535 3.49 -11.48 16.48
C ALA A 535 3.97 -10.59 15.33
N PHE A 536 3.35 -10.71 14.15
CA PHE A 536 3.65 -9.88 12.99
C PHE A 536 3.40 -8.40 13.27
N THR A 537 2.25 -8.09 13.85
CA THR A 537 1.85 -6.71 14.18
C THR A 537 2.77 -6.11 15.26
N SER A 538 3.14 -6.90 16.27
CA SER A 538 4.08 -6.49 17.32
C SER A 538 5.47 -6.17 16.76
N VAL A 539 5.98 -7.01 15.86
CA VAL A 539 7.29 -6.79 15.22
C VAL A 539 7.27 -5.51 14.38
N LEU A 540 6.20 -5.27 13.63
CA LEU A 540 6.02 -4.03 12.86
C LEU A 540 5.95 -2.80 13.78
N LEU A 541 5.17 -2.87 14.85
CA LEU A 541 5.03 -1.79 15.83
C LEU A 541 6.38 -1.45 16.49
N ILE A 542 7.12 -2.48 16.94
CA ILE A 542 8.43 -2.30 17.58
C ILE A 542 9.40 -1.64 16.62
N SER A 543 9.45 -2.04 15.35
CA SER A 543 10.32 -1.43 14.34
C SER A 543 10.03 0.05 14.11
N HIS A 544 8.76 0.42 13.99
CA HIS A 544 8.38 1.83 13.86
C HIS A 544 8.67 2.62 15.14
N ALA A 545 8.45 2.02 16.32
CA ALA A 545 8.78 2.64 17.60
C ALA A 545 10.28 2.87 17.76
N THR A 546 11.13 1.89 17.43
CA THR A 546 12.60 2.02 17.45
C THR A 546 13.07 3.09 16.46
N TYR A 547 12.48 3.14 15.27
CA TYR A 547 12.78 4.18 14.28
C TYR A 547 12.44 5.59 14.77
N LEU A 548 11.25 5.77 15.35
CA LEU A 548 10.84 7.06 15.91
C LEU A 548 11.69 7.42 17.14
N GLY A 549 12.01 6.44 17.99
CA GLY A 549 12.85 6.61 19.17
C GLY A 549 14.26 7.07 18.82
N THR A 550 14.90 6.44 17.83
CA THR A 550 16.25 6.85 17.36
C THR A 550 16.25 8.26 16.77
N LYS A 551 15.20 8.63 16.02
CA LYS A 551 15.02 10.01 15.52
C LYS A 551 14.80 11.04 16.62
N ALA A 552 14.03 10.68 17.65
CA ALA A 552 13.82 11.54 18.81
C ALA A 552 15.14 11.72 19.58
N TYR A 553 15.88 10.64 19.82
CA TYR A 553 17.15 10.64 20.56
C TYR A 553 18.27 11.41 19.86
N LYS A 554 18.56 11.12 18.56
CA LYS A 554 19.55 11.89 17.77
C LYS A 554 19.21 13.38 17.73
N GLY A 555 17.93 13.73 17.88
CA GLY A 555 17.47 15.10 17.99
C GLY A 555 17.72 15.81 19.31
N SER A 556 17.99 15.08 20.38
CA SER A 556 18.13 15.61 21.74
C SER A 556 19.59 15.72 22.20
N GLY A 557 20.56 15.36 21.34
CA GLY A 557 22.00 15.43 21.61
C GLY A 557 22.48 16.87 21.78
N LYS A 558 22.15 17.46 22.93
CA LYS A 558 22.65 18.74 23.41
C LYS A 558 24.03 18.48 24.00
N GLY A 559 25.07 18.86 23.26
CA GLY A 559 26.45 19.13 23.69
C GLY A 559 26.96 18.67 25.05
N ASP A 560 26.91 17.38 25.38
CA ASP A 560 27.75 16.83 26.45
C ASP A 560 29.13 16.51 25.88
N THR A 561 29.90 17.55 25.55
CA THR A 561 31.36 17.44 25.47
C THR A 561 31.90 17.35 26.88
N ALA A 562 31.91 16.13 27.43
CA ALA A 562 32.76 15.77 28.54
C ALA A 562 33.77 14.71 28.03
N HIS A 563 34.94 15.17 27.61
CA HIS A 563 36.26 14.62 27.96
C HIS A 563 37.39 15.46 27.38
#